data_AF-A0A968T7W3-F1
#
_entry.id   AF-A0A968T7W3-F1
#
_cell.length_a   1.000
_cell.length_b   1.000
_cell.length_c   1.000
_cell.angle_alpha   90.00
_cell.angle_beta   90.00
_cell.angle_gamma   90.00
#
_symmetry.space_group_name_H-M   'P 1'
#
loop_
_entity.id
_entity.type
_entity.pdbx_description
1 polymer ?
#
loop_
_entity_poly.entity_id
_entity_poly.type
_entity_poly.pdbx_seq_one_letter_code
_entity_poly.pdbx_strand_id
1 'polypeptide(L)'
;MSVQNTARIQQQNDRTISVIIGNPPYNAHQENFNQRNANRLYKGIDKAIKETYIKEGTAQNQIVVYDMYTRFFRWASDRLGQNGIIAFITNRSFIDSKTFDGFRKCIDREFDYVYIVDTQSDVRNNPKISGTKNNVFGIQTGIAVMFLVRCSSRQGA
;
A
#
# COMPACT_ATOMS: atom_id res chain seq x y z
N MET A 1 -18.53 2.20 -20.92
CA MET A 1 -18.38 3.43 -20.11
C MET A 1 -19.14 4.54 -20.79
N SER A 2 -19.95 5.34 -20.07
CA SER A 2 -20.65 6.48 -20.68
C SER A 2 -19.66 7.61 -20.99
N VAL A 3 -19.97 8.43 -22.00
CA VAL A 3 -19.15 9.62 -22.38
C VAL A 3 -18.91 10.53 -21.18
N GLN A 4 -19.93 10.71 -20.33
CA GLN A 4 -19.83 11.50 -19.11
C GLN A 4 -18.88 10.89 -18.06
N ASN A 5 -18.86 9.55 -17.91
CA ASN A 5 -17.92 8.90 -16.98
C ASN A 5 -16.48 9.03 -17.47
N THR A 6 -16.24 8.87 -18.78
CA THR A 6 -14.91 9.06 -19.36
C THR A 6 -14.41 10.49 -19.16
N ALA A 7 -15.26 11.49 -19.39
CA ALA A 7 -14.91 12.89 -19.19
C ALA A 7 -14.56 13.21 -17.72
N ARG A 8 -15.30 12.66 -16.76
CA ARG A 8 -15.01 12.82 -15.32
C ARG A 8 -13.66 12.19 -14.93
N ILE A 9 -13.35 11.02 -15.47
CA ILE A 9 -12.05 10.37 -15.24
C ILE A 9 -10.92 11.22 -15.79
N GLN A 10 -11.06 11.76 -17.01
CA GLN A 10 -10.04 12.64 -17.59
C GLN A 10 -9.81 13.88 -16.72
N GLN A 11 -10.88 14.58 -16.34
CA GLN A 11 -10.79 15.75 -15.46
C GLN A 11 -10.16 15.44 -14.10
N GLN A 12 -10.40 14.25 -13.54
CA GLN A 12 -9.75 13.83 -12.30
C GLN A 12 -8.25 13.55 -12.52
N ASN A 13 -7.88 12.91 -13.63
CA ASN A 13 -6.49 12.60 -13.95
C ASN A 13 -5.65 13.86 -14.18
N ASP A 14 -6.24 14.91 -14.76
CA ASP A 14 -5.57 16.18 -15.04
C ASP A 14 -5.34 17.03 -13.78
N ARG A 15 -5.99 16.70 -12.65
CA ARG A 15 -5.85 17.45 -11.39
C ARG A 15 -4.58 17.07 -10.63
N THR A 16 -3.93 18.04 -10.02
CA THR A 16 -2.97 17.77 -8.95
C THR A 16 -3.71 17.25 -7.71
N ILE A 17 -3.27 16.12 -7.17
CA ILE A 17 -3.89 15.49 -5.99
C ILE A 17 -2.94 15.63 -4.81
N SER A 18 -3.40 16.32 -3.77
CA SER A 18 -2.63 16.53 -2.52
C SER A 18 -3.05 15.60 -1.40
N VAL A 19 -4.17 14.90 -1.53
CA VAL A 19 -4.69 14.00 -0.48
C VAL A 19 -5.18 12.71 -1.14
N ILE A 20 -4.65 11.58 -0.69
CA ILE A 20 -5.11 10.26 -1.10
C ILE A 20 -5.41 9.47 0.18
N ILE A 21 -6.68 9.09 0.36
CA ILE A 21 -7.12 8.35 1.54
C ILE A 21 -7.90 7.11 1.12
N GLY A 22 -7.91 6.10 1.98
CA GLY A 22 -8.74 4.92 1.74
C GLY A 22 -8.38 3.69 2.54
N ASN A 23 -9.15 2.64 2.29
CA ASN A 23 -8.92 1.28 2.74
C ASN A 23 -8.67 0.41 1.51
N PRO A 24 -7.42 0.34 0.99
CA PRO A 24 -7.09 -0.49 -0.16
C PRO A 24 -7.49 -1.96 0.07
N PRO A 25 -7.89 -2.70 -0.98
CA PRO A 25 -8.25 -4.10 -0.84
C PRO A 25 -7.05 -4.94 -0.37
N TYR A 26 -7.31 -5.86 0.56
CA TYR A 26 -6.36 -6.85 1.06
C TYR A 26 -6.55 -8.13 0.23
N ASN A 27 -5.66 -8.48 -0.69
CA ASN A 27 -5.78 -9.72 -1.46
C ASN A 27 -4.42 -10.12 -2.03
N ALA A 28 -3.57 -10.72 -1.19
CA ALA A 28 -2.28 -11.25 -1.63
C ALA A 28 -2.51 -12.36 -2.66
N HIS A 29 -3.37 -13.35 -2.36
CA HIS A 29 -3.59 -14.53 -3.18
C HIS A 29 -5.06 -14.95 -3.19
N GLN A 30 -5.53 -15.50 -4.32
CA GLN A 30 -6.79 -16.24 -4.35
C GLN A 30 -6.67 -17.47 -3.45
N GLU A 31 -7.66 -17.72 -2.60
CA GLU A 31 -7.74 -18.98 -1.83
C GLU A 31 -7.92 -20.21 -2.74
N ASN A 32 -8.33 -20.02 -4.00
CA ASN A 32 -8.67 -21.13 -4.89
C ASN A 32 -8.35 -20.82 -6.36
N PHE A 33 -7.32 -21.48 -6.92
CA PHE A 33 -6.94 -21.39 -8.34
C PHE A 33 -8.04 -21.87 -9.31
N ASN A 34 -9.00 -22.67 -8.82
CA ASN A 34 -10.14 -23.19 -9.60
C ASN A 34 -11.27 -22.16 -9.79
N GLN A 35 -11.25 -21.06 -9.04
CA GLN A 35 -12.13 -19.93 -9.31
C GLN A 35 -11.41 -19.05 -10.34
N ARG A 36 -11.98 -18.86 -11.53
CA ARG A 36 -11.46 -18.04 -12.64
C ARG A 36 -11.38 -16.53 -12.33
N ASN A 37 -10.88 -16.16 -11.14
CA ASN A 37 -10.77 -14.82 -10.58
C ASN A 37 -9.29 -14.42 -10.37
N ALA A 38 -8.42 -14.79 -11.32
CA ALA A 38 -7.01 -14.37 -11.27
C ALA A 38 -6.94 -12.85 -11.07
N ASN A 39 -6.10 -12.41 -10.14
CA ASN A 39 -5.81 -10.99 -9.97
C ASN A 39 -5.48 -10.40 -11.34
N ARG A 40 -6.17 -9.33 -11.72
CA ARG A 40 -5.90 -8.65 -12.99
C ARG A 40 -4.41 -8.30 -13.05
N LEU A 41 -3.81 -8.52 -14.21
CA LEU A 41 -2.42 -8.12 -14.46
C LEU A 41 -2.35 -6.60 -14.52
N TYR A 42 -1.67 -5.99 -13.55
CA TYR A 42 -1.47 -4.55 -13.49
C TYR A 42 -0.07 -4.20 -13.99
N LYS A 43 0.20 -4.48 -15.27
CA LYS A 43 1.56 -4.40 -15.86
C LYS A 43 2.32 -3.11 -15.52
N GLY A 44 1.65 -1.96 -15.57
CA GLY A 44 2.26 -0.67 -15.26
C GLY A 44 2.71 -0.55 -13.80
N ILE A 45 1.82 -0.87 -12.86
CA ILE A 45 2.16 -0.77 -11.44
C ILE A 45 3.11 -1.87 -10.99
N ASP A 46 2.98 -3.08 -11.53
CA ASP A 46 3.88 -4.19 -11.25
C ASP A 46 5.30 -3.87 -11.75
N LYS A 47 5.42 -3.17 -12.88
CA LYS A 47 6.70 -2.64 -13.37
C LYS A 47 7.27 -1.59 -12.40
N ALA A 48 6.47 -0.63 -11.95
CA ALA A 48 6.91 0.39 -10.99
C ALA A 48 7.39 -0.25 -9.67
N ILE A 49 6.65 -1.23 -9.13
CA ILE A 49 7.06 -2.00 -7.94
C ILE A 49 8.38 -2.73 -8.18
N LYS A 50 8.55 -3.33 -9.36
CA LYS A 50 9.79 -4.02 -9.72
C LYS A 50 10.99 -3.05 -9.72
N GLU A 51 10.79 -1.87 -10.29
CA GLU A 51 11.84 -0.85 -10.45
C GLU A 51 12.16 -0.11 -9.14
N THR A 52 11.24 -0.12 -8.16
CA THR A 52 11.44 0.48 -6.83
C THR A 52 11.64 -0.57 -5.74
N TYR A 53 10.55 -1.17 -5.23
CA TYR A 53 10.55 -1.94 -3.98
C TYR A 53 11.33 -3.24 -4.11
N ILE A 54 11.21 -3.93 -5.24
CA ILE A 54 11.92 -5.19 -5.50
C ILE A 54 13.42 -4.91 -5.67
N LYS A 55 13.77 -3.96 -6.54
CA LYS A 55 15.15 -3.59 -6.84
C LYS A 55 15.94 -3.16 -5.61
N GLU A 56 15.29 -2.47 -4.67
CA GLU A 56 15.93 -1.97 -3.45
C GLU A 56 15.92 -2.96 -2.28
N GLY A 57 15.16 -4.04 -2.39
CA GLY A 57 15.07 -5.07 -1.36
C GLY A 57 16.06 -6.21 -1.57
N THR A 58 16.30 -6.97 -0.52
CA THR A 58 17.34 -8.02 -0.46
C THR A 58 16.77 -9.42 -0.24
N ALA A 59 15.48 -9.53 0.06
CA ALA A 59 14.83 -10.81 0.29
C ALA A 59 14.81 -11.68 -0.98
N GLN A 60 15.13 -12.97 -0.83
CA GLN A 60 15.15 -13.92 -1.94
C GLN A 60 13.77 -14.15 -2.57
N ASN A 61 12.70 -14.09 -1.77
CA ASN A 61 11.32 -14.20 -2.23
C ASN A 61 10.52 -12.95 -1.85
N GLN A 62 10.16 -12.15 -2.85
CA GLN A 62 9.43 -10.89 -2.68
C GLN A 62 8.04 -10.94 -3.34
N ILE A 63 7.48 -12.13 -3.59
CA ILE A 63 6.16 -12.25 -4.26
C ILE A 63 5.05 -11.50 -3.51
N VAL A 64 5.13 -11.46 -2.18
CA VAL A 64 4.16 -10.78 -1.30
C VAL A 64 4.18 -9.25 -1.44
N VAL A 65 5.27 -8.67 -1.99
CA VAL A 65 5.34 -7.22 -2.27
C VAL A 65 4.37 -6.84 -3.39
N TYR A 66 3.94 -7.79 -4.22
CA TYR A 66 2.89 -7.59 -5.22
C TYR A 66 1.47 -7.76 -4.68
N ASP A 67 1.26 -7.75 -3.36
CA ASP A 67 -0.09 -7.63 -2.78
C ASP A 67 -0.76 -6.31 -3.22
N MET A 68 -2.09 -6.31 -3.31
CA MET A 68 -2.90 -5.18 -3.75
C MET A 68 -2.65 -3.92 -2.92
N TYR A 69 -2.53 -4.01 -1.59
CA TYR A 69 -2.29 -2.81 -0.78
C TYR A 69 -0.94 -2.14 -1.13
N THR A 70 0.09 -2.92 -1.47
CA THR A 70 1.40 -2.39 -1.91
C THR A 70 1.30 -1.73 -3.27
N ARG A 71 0.50 -2.29 -4.19
CA ARG A 71 0.18 -1.63 -5.48
C ARG A 71 -0.51 -0.29 -5.28
N PHE A 72 -1.42 -0.21 -4.31
CA PHE A 72 -2.08 1.05 -3.97
C PHE A 72 -1.10 2.07 -3.38
N PHE A 73 -0.17 1.66 -2.52
CA PHE A 73 0.90 2.55 -2.06
C PHE A 73 1.74 3.05 -3.24
N ARG A 74 2.23 2.16 -4.12
CA ARG A 74 3.00 2.57 -5.29
C ARG A 74 2.22 3.56 -6.16
N TRP A 75 0.96 3.25 -6.45
CA TRP A 75 0.11 4.09 -7.30
C TRP A 75 -0.14 5.45 -6.66
N ALA A 76 -0.42 5.47 -5.36
CA ALA A 76 -0.66 6.69 -4.62
C ALA A 76 0.61 7.55 -4.54
N SER A 77 1.77 6.95 -4.29
CA SER A 77 3.06 7.65 -4.27
C SER A 77 3.38 8.32 -5.61
N ASP A 78 3.05 7.67 -6.72
CA ASP A 78 3.25 8.19 -8.08
C ASP A 78 2.19 9.25 -8.45
N ARG A 79 0.97 9.11 -7.93
CA ARG A 79 -0.16 10.01 -8.22
C ARG A 79 -0.15 11.30 -7.39
N LEU A 80 0.42 11.23 -6.18
CA LEU A 80 0.48 12.34 -5.23
C LEU A 80 1.35 13.48 -5.78
N GLY A 81 0.88 14.71 -5.60
CA GLY A 81 1.65 15.90 -5.92
C GLY A 81 2.94 16.05 -5.07
N GLN A 82 3.68 17.13 -5.32
CA GLN A 82 4.91 17.45 -4.58
C GLN A 82 4.65 17.87 -3.13
N ASN A 83 3.42 18.32 -2.83
CA ASN A 83 2.94 18.63 -1.49
C ASN A 83 1.66 17.86 -1.25
N GLY A 84 1.68 16.91 -0.32
CA GLY A 84 0.50 16.11 -0.04
C GLY A 84 0.70 14.99 0.98
N ILE A 85 -0.40 14.26 1.23
CA ILE A 85 -0.48 13.17 2.19
C ILE A 85 -1.19 11.95 1.60
N ILE A 86 -0.66 10.77 1.89
CA ILE A 86 -1.35 9.48 1.70
C ILE A 86 -1.71 8.95 3.08
N ALA A 87 -2.96 8.56 3.30
CA ALA A 87 -3.40 7.93 4.55
C ALA A 87 -4.20 6.66 4.24
N PHE A 88 -3.57 5.50 4.47
CA PHE A 88 -4.20 4.21 4.26
C PHE A 88 -4.21 3.37 5.52
N ILE A 89 -5.30 2.63 5.68
CA ILE A 89 -5.39 1.48 6.58
C ILE A 89 -5.12 0.23 5.76
N THR A 90 -4.08 -0.54 6.11
CA THR A 90 -3.62 -1.71 5.35
C THR A 90 -3.10 -2.82 6.26
N ASN A 91 -2.68 -3.94 5.67
CA ASN A 91 -2.04 -5.03 6.39
C ASN A 91 -0.73 -4.51 6.99
N ARG A 92 -0.45 -4.81 8.27
CA ARG A 92 0.75 -4.34 8.98
C ARG A 92 2.06 -5.02 8.53
N SER A 93 2.01 -5.98 7.62
CA SER A 93 3.16 -6.79 7.21
C SER A 93 4.35 -5.95 6.71
N PHE A 94 4.10 -4.73 6.18
CA PHE A 94 5.17 -3.83 5.74
C PHE A 94 6.09 -3.34 6.87
N ILE A 95 5.65 -3.41 8.13
CA ILE A 95 6.43 -2.95 9.29
C ILE A 95 7.58 -3.93 9.56
N ASP A 96 7.26 -5.21 9.81
CA ASP A 96 8.21 -6.17 10.37
C ASP A 96 8.72 -7.20 9.36
N SER A 97 8.01 -7.43 8.25
CA SER A 97 8.38 -8.49 7.32
C SER A 97 9.70 -8.18 6.62
N LYS A 98 10.58 -9.20 6.55
CA LYS A 98 11.87 -9.14 5.84
C LYS A 98 11.70 -8.82 4.35
N THR A 99 10.58 -9.25 3.75
CA THR A 99 10.28 -9.06 2.32
C THR A 99 9.98 -7.61 1.94
N PHE A 100 9.63 -6.75 2.90
CA PHE A 100 9.28 -5.34 2.69
C PHE A 100 10.43 -4.38 2.99
N ASP A 101 11.67 -4.87 3.07
CA ASP A 101 12.86 -4.05 3.30
C ASP A 101 13.05 -2.98 2.21
N GLY A 102 12.95 -3.36 0.94
CA GLY A 102 13.01 -2.42 -0.18
C GLY A 102 11.83 -1.45 -0.21
N PHE A 103 10.63 -1.90 0.17
CA PHE A 103 9.46 -1.01 0.34
C PHE A 103 9.74 0.08 1.37
N ARG A 104 10.18 -0.30 2.58
CA ARG A 104 10.51 0.66 3.65
C ARG A 104 11.60 1.64 3.21
N LYS A 105 12.63 1.15 2.53
CA LYS A 105 13.72 1.99 2.00
C LYS A 105 13.24 3.00 0.95
N CYS A 106 12.33 2.60 0.06
CA CYS A 106 11.73 3.53 -0.91
C CYS A 106 10.84 4.57 -0.22
N ILE A 107 9.99 4.14 0.72
CA ILE A 107 9.11 5.06 1.46
C ILE A 107 9.91 6.12 2.23
N ASP A 108 10.97 5.72 2.92
CA ASP A 108 11.86 6.63 3.64
C ASP A 108 12.52 7.69 2.72
N ARG A 109 12.87 7.30 1.49
CA ARG A 109 13.44 8.24 0.49
C ARG A 109 12.40 9.14 -0.17
N GLU A 110 11.18 8.65 -0.39
CA GLU A 110 10.15 9.33 -1.19
C GLU A 110 9.26 10.29 -0.38
N PHE A 111 9.27 10.17 0.94
CA PHE A 111 8.41 10.92 1.84
C PHE A 111 9.20 11.56 2.97
N ASP A 112 8.72 12.72 3.40
CA ASP A 112 9.42 13.50 4.40
C ASP A 112 9.14 13.02 5.82
N TYR A 113 7.89 12.65 6.05
CA TYR A 113 7.42 12.13 7.32
C TYR A 113 6.58 10.89 7.10
N VAL A 114 6.84 9.88 7.92
CA VAL A 114 6.15 8.60 7.92
C VAL A 114 5.63 8.35 9.32
N TYR A 115 4.31 8.36 9.48
CA TYR A 115 3.67 8.04 10.76
C TYR A 115 2.93 6.72 10.63
N ILE A 116 3.16 5.81 11.58
CA ILE A 116 2.57 4.48 11.58
C ILE A 116 1.83 4.28 12.90
N VAL A 117 0.55 3.97 12.81
CA VAL A 117 -0.27 3.52 13.94
C VAL A 117 -0.48 2.01 13.77
N ASP A 118 0.34 1.23 14.46
CA ASP A 118 0.23 -0.22 14.48
C ASP A 118 -0.78 -0.67 15.53
N THR A 119 -1.84 -1.35 15.09
CA THR A 119 -2.89 -1.85 16.00
C THR A 119 -2.49 -3.13 16.72
N GLN A 120 -1.35 -3.73 16.35
CA GLN A 120 -0.85 -4.99 16.87
C GLN A 120 -1.84 -6.16 16.76
N SER A 121 -2.79 -6.07 15.83
CA SER A 121 -3.95 -6.97 15.71
C SER A 121 -3.69 -8.27 14.94
N ASP A 122 -2.42 -8.66 14.78
CA ASP A 122 -2.05 -9.86 14.00
C ASP A 122 -2.24 -11.14 14.82
N VAL A 123 -3.39 -11.77 14.62
CA VAL A 123 -3.77 -13.01 15.31
C VAL A 123 -2.90 -14.19 14.84
N ARG A 124 -2.38 -14.15 13.61
CA ARG A 124 -1.53 -15.23 13.09
C ARG A 124 -0.17 -15.23 13.80
N ASN A 125 0.35 -14.04 14.11
CA ASN A 125 1.57 -13.89 14.90
C ASN A 125 1.33 -14.08 16.42
N ASN A 126 0.18 -13.64 16.93
CA ASN A 126 -0.18 -13.79 18.34
C ASN A 126 -1.62 -14.34 18.51
N PRO A 127 -1.81 -15.67 18.55
CA PRO A 127 -3.14 -16.26 18.67
C PRO A 127 -3.91 -15.88 19.95
N LYS A 128 -3.22 -15.37 20.99
CA LYS A 128 -3.86 -14.95 22.25
C LYS A 128 -4.78 -13.74 22.11
N ILE A 129 -4.59 -12.92 21.08
CA ILE A 129 -5.44 -11.76 20.78
C ILE A 129 -6.61 -12.10 19.85
N SER A 130 -6.86 -13.39 19.58
CA SER A 130 -7.98 -13.87 18.78
C SER A 130 -9.35 -13.40 19.32
N GLY A 131 -10.33 -13.28 18.43
CA GLY A 131 -11.65 -12.71 18.68
C GLY A 131 -11.85 -11.34 18.03
N THR A 132 -13.03 -10.75 18.19
CA THR A 132 -13.41 -9.49 17.54
C THR A 132 -12.92 -8.23 18.25
N LYS A 133 -12.35 -8.37 19.45
CA LYS A 133 -11.99 -7.23 20.30
C LYS A 133 -10.72 -6.50 19.87
N ASN A 134 -9.74 -7.23 19.34
CA ASN A 134 -8.40 -6.70 19.11
C ASN A 134 -8.12 -6.35 17.65
N ASN A 135 -9.00 -6.72 16.72
CA ASN A 135 -8.87 -6.41 15.30
C ASN A 135 -10.06 -5.56 14.85
N VAL A 136 -9.79 -4.37 14.32
CA VAL A 136 -10.80 -3.38 13.91
C VAL A 136 -11.77 -3.89 12.84
N PHE A 137 -11.40 -4.94 12.10
CA PHE A 137 -12.26 -5.57 11.09
C PHE A 137 -12.73 -6.98 11.49
N GLY A 138 -12.39 -7.45 12.69
CA GLY A 138 -12.71 -8.82 13.13
C GLY A 138 -12.02 -9.92 12.30
N ILE A 139 -10.91 -9.60 11.63
CA ILE A 139 -10.13 -10.55 10.81
C ILE A 139 -8.85 -10.99 11.53
N GLN A 140 -8.18 -12.02 11.01
CA GLN A 140 -6.93 -12.54 11.59
C GLN A 140 -5.69 -11.73 11.19
N THR A 141 -5.70 -11.10 10.01
CA THR A 141 -4.59 -10.31 9.48
C THR A 141 -4.39 -9.05 10.31
N GLY A 142 -3.16 -8.77 10.72
CA GLY A 142 -2.84 -7.55 11.47
C GLY A 142 -3.00 -6.28 10.63
N ILE A 143 -3.42 -5.20 11.29
CA ILE A 143 -3.75 -3.92 10.63
C ILE A 143 -2.85 -2.80 11.14
N ALA A 144 -2.48 -1.89 10.25
CA ALA A 144 -1.84 -0.63 10.59
C ALA A 144 -2.41 0.51 9.75
N VAL A 145 -2.43 1.71 10.32
CA VAL A 145 -2.68 2.95 9.57
C VAL A 145 -1.34 3.61 9.30
N MET A 146 -1.07 3.94 8.04
CA MET A 146 0.15 4.64 7.64
C MET A 146 -0.19 5.98 7.00
N PHE A 147 0.48 7.03 7.49
CA PHE A 147 0.45 8.38 6.93
C PHE A 147 1.81 8.68 6.30
N LEU A 148 1.80 9.03 5.03
CA LEU A 148 2.99 9.40 4.25
C LEU A 148 2.85 10.85 3.82
N VAL A 149 3.73 11.72 4.29
CA VAL A 149 3.68 13.16 4.03
C VAL A 149 4.84 13.56 3.13
N ARG A 150 4.55 14.28 2.05
CA ARG A 150 5.52 14.89 1.15
C ARG A 150 5.39 16.41 1.19
N CYS A 151 6.50 17.10 1.37
CA CYS A 151 6.63 18.54 1.48
C CYS A 151 7.78 19.02 0.57
N SER A 152 7.48 19.92 -0.36
CA SER A 152 8.48 20.49 -1.28
C SER A 152 9.54 21.37 -0.58
N SER A 153 9.36 21.67 0.71
CA SER A 153 10.18 22.59 1.49
C SER A 153 11.25 21.93 2.36
N ARG A 154 11.52 20.62 2.23
CA ARG A 154 12.62 20.00 2.97
C ARG A 154 13.97 20.50 2.43
N GLN A 155 14.43 21.62 2.98
CA GLN A 155 15.86 21.89 3.10
C GLN A 155 16.41 20.78 4.01
N GLY A 156 17.38 20.03 3.50
CA GLY A 156 17.91 18.82 4.14
C GLY A 156 18.32 19.05 5.60
N ALA A 157 18.16 17.99 6.39
CA ALA A 157 18.83 17.86 7.69
C ALA A 157 20.32 17.54 7.49
#